data_AF-C9RH54-F1
#
_entry.id   AF-C9RH54-F1
#
_cell.length_a   1.000
_cell.length_b   1.000
_cell.length_c   1.000
_cell.angle_alpha   90.00
_cell.angle_beta   90.00
_cell.angle_gamma   90.00
#
_symmetry.space_group_name_H-M   'P 1'
#
loop_
_entity.id
_entity.type
_entity.pdbx_description
1 polymer ?
#
loop_
_entity_poly.entity_id
_entity_poly.type
_entity_poly.pdbx_seq_one_letter_code
_entity_poly.pdbx_strand_id
1 'polypeptide(L)'
;MTSKVKLTLELPATISKKEAIEILKKEALKKKFKKTEVFEKYAKNKDIAYEIADYVDRYLKKYYKDLKYEILLDYDVDEDINIIRVFVKGIDLEEQLQIEGKLDKIINSKFENASLHNIIIVEG
;
A
#
# COMPACT_ATOMS: atom_id res chain seq x y z
N MET A 1 7.56 20.14 7.43
CA MET A 1 7.37 20.98 6.23
C MET A 1 7.42 20.07 5.01
N THR A 2 6.35 19.95 4.23
CA THR A 2 6.36 19.23 2.95
C THR A 2 6.93 20.16 1.88
N SER A 3 8.21 20.00 1.54
CA SER A 3 8.83 20.75 0.46
C SER A 3 8.21 20.33 -0.87
N LYS A 4 7.51 21.24 -1.54
CA LYS A 4 7.02 21.02 -2.91
C LYS A 4 8.22 21.13 -3.85
N VAL A 5 8.74 19.98 -4.31
CA VAL A 5 9.78 19.92 -5.33
C VAL A 5 9.13 20.04 -6.70
N LYS A 6 9.58 21.00 -7.52
CA LYS A 6 9.14 21.15 -8.92
C LYS A 6 10.25 20.63 -9.83
N LEU A 7 9.92 19.65 -10.67
CA LEU A 7 10.82 19.04 -11.65
C LEU A 7 10.30 19.34 -13.05
N THR A 8 11.21 19.68 -13.97
CA THR A 8 10.94 19.81 -15.41
C THR A 8 11.61 18.62 -16.10
N LEU A 9 10.87 17.87 -16.89
CA LEU A 9 11.34 16.70 -17.62
C LEU A 9 11.01 16.88 -19.10
N GLU A 10 12.00 16.67 -19.96
CA GLU A 10 11.78 16.54 -21.40
C GLU A 10 11.37 15.10 -21.70
N LEU A 11 10.20 14.94 -22.31
CA LEU A 11 9.68 13.62 -22.67
C LEU A 11 9.96 13.37 -24.15
N PRO A 12 10.34 12.13 -24.53
CA PRO A 12 10.36 11.76 -25.93
C PRO A 12 8.95 11.87 -26.51
N ALA A 13 8.83 12.23 -27.78
CA ALA A 13 7.54 12.41 -28.47
C ALA A 13 6.66 11.14 -28.47
N THR A 14 7.25 9.99 -28.16
CA THR A 14 6.58 8.69 -28.06
C THR A 14 5.84 8.44 -26.75
N ILE A 15 6.03 9.28 -25.71
CA ILE A 15 5.37 9.12 -24.41
C ILE A 15 4.51 10.34 -24.13
N SER A 16 3.22 10.13 -23.87
CA SER A 16 2.33 11.20 -23.48
C SER A 16 2.62 11.69 -22.06
N LYS A 17 2.27 12.95 -21.79
CA LYS A 17 2.34 13.52 -20.43
C LYS A 17 1.58 12.68 -19.41
N LYS A 18 0.46 12.06 -19.80
CA LYS A 18 -0.35 11.23 -18.91
C LYS A 18 0.39 9.95 -18.52
N GLU A 19 0.96 9.26 -19.51
CA GLU A 19 1.76 8.05 -19.28
C GLU A 19 2.98 8.36 -18.41
N ALA A 20 3.69 9.46 -18.68
CA ALA A 20 4.82 9.88 -17.85
C ALA A 20 4.41 10.11 -16.39
N ILE A 21 3.26 10.75 -16.15
CA ILE A 21 2.73 10.96 -14.79
C ILE A 21 2.37 9.63 -14.13
N GLU A 22 1.78 8.68 -14.87
CA GLU A 22 1.44 7.36 -14.33
C GLU A 22 2.68 6.55 -13.96
N ILE A 23 3.72 6.57 -14.81
CA ILE A 23 5.01 5.94 -14.52
C ILE A 23 5.62 6.54 -13.25
N LEU A 24 5.66 7.87 -13.14
CA LEU A 24 6.19 8.55 -11.95
C LEU A 24 5.40 8.21 -10.68
N LYS A 25 4.06 8.13 -10.78
CA LYS A 25 3.22 7.71 -9.65
C LYS A 25 3.54 6.28 -9.22
N LYS A 26 3.64 5.34 -10.16
CA LYS A 26 3.99 3.94 -9.87
C LYS A 26 5.36 3.84 -9.19
N GLU A 27 6.36 4.54 -9.71
CA GLU A 27 7.70 4.56 -9.11
C GLU A 27 7.72 5.22 -7.72
N ALA A 28 6.94 6.27 -7.50
CA ALA A 28 6.82 6.88 -6.19
C ALA A 28 6.19 5.91 -5.17
N LEU A 29 5.16 5.15 -5.56
CA LEU A 29 4.53 4.14 -4.69
C LEU A 29 5.50 3.04 -4.31
N LYS A 30 6.31 2.54 -5.27
CA LYS A 30 7.35 1.54 -5.00
C LYS A 30 8.33 1.99 -3.92
N LYS A 31 8.68 3.28 -3.87
CA LYS A 31 9.63 3.83 -2.88
C LYS A 31 8.98 4.22 -1.55
N LYS A 32 7.65 4.35 -1.50
CA LYS A 32 6.91 4.85 -0.33
C LYS A 32 6.89 3.86 0.83
N PHE A 33 6.82 2.56 0.55
CA PHE A 33 6.60 1.52 1.56
C PHE A 33 7.84 0.66 1.80
N LYS A 34 8.03 0.25 3.05
CA LYS A 34 8.99 -0.81 3.41
C LYS A 34 8.52 -2.11 2.76
N LYS A 35 9.47 -2.96 2.37
CA LYS A 35 9.23 -4.26 1.73
C LYS A 35 10.17 -5.29 2.33
N THR A 36 9.72 -6.54 2.42
CA THR A 36 10.62 -7.67 2.72
C THR A 36 11.32 -8.14 1.45
N GLU A 37 12.46 -8.81 1.60
CA GLU A 37 13.13 -9.45 0.46
C GLU A 37 12.23 -10.51 -0.21
N VAL A 38 11.39 -11.18 0.58
CA VAL A 38 10.46 -12.21 0.09
C VAL A 38 9.44 -11.57 -0.85
N PHE A 39 8.84 -10.45 -0.46
CA PHE A 39 7.97 -9.68 -1.35
C PHE A 39 8.71 -9.24 -2.62
N GLU A 40 9.93 -8.71 -2.49
CA GLU A 40 10.67 -8.26 -3.66
C GLU A 40 11.03 -9.40 -4.63
N LYS A 41 11.26 -10.62 -4.15
CA LYS A 41 11.64 -11.75 -5.00
C LYS A 41 10.43 -12.49 -5.57
N TYR A 42 9.39 -12.70 -4.78
CA TYR A 42 8.34 -13.68 -5.10
C TYR A 42 6.95 -13.08 -5.36
N ALA A 43 6.69 -11.85 -4.89
CA ALA A 43 5.35 -11.28 -5.01
C ALA A 43 4.88 -11.17 -6.48
N LYS A 44 3.72 -11.76 -6.75
CA LYS A 44 2.96 -11.55 -7.98
C LYS A 44 2.13 -10.28 -7.86
N ASN A 45 1.81 -9.62 -8.98
CA ASN A 45 0.93 -8.44 -9.00
C ASN A 45 1.34 -7.29 -8.06
N LYS A 46 2.65 -7.04 -7.90
CA LYS A 46 3.20 -6.00 -7.01
C LYS A 46 2.56 -4.61 -7.21
N ASP A 47 2.24 -4.25 -8.45
CA ASP A 47 1.57 -2.99 -8.77
C ASP A 47 0.23 -2.84 -8.00
N ILE A 48 -0.57 -3.91 -7.95
CA ILE A 48 -1.84 -3.92 -7.20
C ILE A 48 -1.56 -3.84 -5.68
N ALA A 49 -0.58 -4.57 -5.17
CA ALA A 49 -0.19 -4.50 -3.76
C ALA A 49 0.22 -3.08 -3.34
N TYR A 50 0.96 -2.35 -4.20
CA TYR A 50 1.30 -0.94 -3.97
C TYR A 50 0.06 -0.03 -3.95
N GLU A 51 -0.90 -0.26 -4.84
CA GLU A 51 -2.13 0.51 -4.89
C GLU A 51 -3.03 0.26 -3.67
N ILE A 52 -3.14 -0.99 -3.22
CA ILE A 52 -3.89 -1.34 -2.01
C ILE A 52 -3.20 -0.72 -0.79
N ALA A 53 -1.87 -0.81 -0.65
CA ALA A 53 -1.15 -0.19 0.45
C ALA A 53 -1.29 1.35 0.47
N ASP A 54 -1.31 2.01 -0.69
CA ASP A 54 -1.60 3.44 -0.78
C ASP A 54 -3.04 3.78 -0.41
N TYR A 55 -3.98 2.90 -0.74
CA TYR A 55 -5.36 3.04 -0.29
C TYR A 55 -5.48 2.92 1.22
N VAL A 56 -4.88 1.88 1.83
CA VAL A 56 -4.83 1.67 3.28
C VAL A 56 -4.23 2.89 3.97
N ASP A 57 -3.06 3.37 3.52
CA ASP A 57 -2.42 4.57 4.07
C ASP A 57 -3.33 5.80 4.04
N ARG A 58 -4.01 6.05 2.92
CA ARG A 58 -4.95 7.18 2.82
C ARG A 58 -6.19 7.00 3.70
N TYR A 59 -6.69 5.78 3.80
CA TYR A 59 -7.85 5.46 4.63
C TYR A 59 -7.54 5.69 6.10
N LEU A 60 -6.41 5.16 6.59
CA LEU A 60 -5.95 5.34 7.96
C LEU A 60 -5.72 6.81 8.29
N LYS A 61 -5.01 7.56 7.45
CA LYS A 61 -4.84 9.01 7.61
C LYS A 61 -6.14 9.80 7.65
N LYS A 62 -7.17 9.36 6.92
CA LYS A 62 -8.44 10.06 6.84
C LYS A 62 -9.32 9.81 8.07
N TYR A 63 -9.42 8.54 8.49
CA TYR A 63 -10.39 8.11 9.50
C TYR A 63 -9.77 7.86 10.88
N TYR A 64 -8.46 7.68 10.97
CA TYR A 64 -7.70 7.40 12.20
C TYR A 64 -6.48 8.34 12.28
N LYS A 65 -6.74 9.65 12.37
CA LYS A 65 -5.72 10.71 12.22
C LYS A 65 -4.59 10.65 13.25
N ASP A 66 -4.92 10.21 14.47
CA ASP A 66 -3.96 10.13 15.59
C ASP A 66 -3.30 8.75 15.71
N LEU A 67 -3.72 7.80 14.86
CA LEU A 67 -3.15 6.46 14.83
C LEU A 67 -1.73 6.51 14.30
N LYS A 68 -0.79 6.02 15.12
CA LYS A 68 0.59 5.81 14.71
C LYS A 68 0.69 4.42 14.10
N TYR A 69 1.13 4.35 12.84
CA TYR A 69 1.30 3.09 12.16
C TYR A 69 2.45 3.11 11.15
N GLU A 70 2.94 1.91 10.82
CA GLU A 70 3.83 1.66 9.69
C GLU A 70 3.24 0.58 8.78
N ILE A 71 3.47 0.69 7.47
CA ILE A 71 3.04 -0.31 6.50
C ILE A 71 4.26 -1.02 5.92
N LEU A 72 4.22 -2.36 5.96
CA LEU A 72 5.21 -3.25 5.37
C LEU A 72 4.53 -4.15 4.34
N LEU A 73 5.10 -4.21 3.16
CA LEU A 73 4.71 -5.16 2.13
C LEU A 73 5.52 -6.45 2.28
N ASP A 74 4.82 -7.55 2.41
CA ASP A 74 5.37 -8.88 2.58
C ASP A 74 4.66 -9.88 1.66
N TYR A 75 5.15 -11.12 1.60
CA TYR A 75 4.59 -12.14 0.74
C TYR A 75 4.59 -13.50 1.44
N ASP A 76 3.45 -14.16 1.42
CA ASP A 76 3.32 -15.54 1.84
C ASP A 76 3.65 -16.45 0.65
N VAL A 77 4.74 -17.21 0.78
CA VAL A 77 5.19 -18.12 -0.27
C VAL A 77 4.30 -19.36 -0.34
N ASP A 78 3.78 -19.83 0.79
CA ASP A 78 3.00 -21.06 0.88
C ASP A 78 1.58 -20.82 0.38
N GLU A 79 0.99 -19.69 0.77
CA GLU A 79 -0.36 -19.29 0.34
C GLU A 79 -0.37 -18.55 -1.02
N ASP A 80 0.80 -18.20 -1.57
CA ASP A 80 0.98 -17.47 -2.84
C ASP A 80 0.24 -16.12 -2.86
N ILE A 81 0.23 -15.41 -1.72
CA ILE A 81 -0.49 -14.14 -1.53
C ILE A 81 0.41 -13.00 -1.07
N ASN A 82 0.04 -11.78 -1.47
CA ASN A 82 0.64 -10.57 -0.95
C ASN A 82 0.09 -10.26 0.45
N ILE A 83 0.95 -9.86 1.39
CA ILE A 83 0.54 -9.42 2.72
C ILE A 83 0.86 -7.93 2.88
N ILE A 84 -0.14 -7.15 3.25
CA ILE A 84 -0.01 -5.75 3.64
C ILE A 84 -0.11 -5.69 5.15
N ARG A 85 1.05 -5.70 5.82
CA ARG A 85 1.13 -5.62 7.27
C ARG A 85 1.06 -4.17 7.73
N VAL A 86 0.15 -3.88 8.64
CA VAL A 86 0.01 -2.57 9.28
C VAL A 86 0.39 -2.72 10.75
N PHE A 87 1.57 -2.22 11.11
CA PHE A 87 2.03 -2.17 12.49
C PHE A 87 1.42 -0.94 13.15
N VAL A 88 0.49 -1.14 14.08
CA VAL A 88 -0.21 -0.07 14.79
C VAL A 88 0.33 0.06 16.22
N LYS A 89 0.32 1.28 16.76
CA LYS A 89 0.74 1.55 18.14
C LYS A 89 -0.36 2.23 18.93
N GLY A 90 -0.57 1.78 20.16
CA GLY A 90 -1.43 2.45 21.14
C GLY A 90 -2.93 2.23 20.90
N ILE A 91 -3.31 1.12 20.28
CA ILE A 91 -4.70 0.67 20.15
C ILE A 91 -4.82 -0.79 20.58
N ASP A 92 -5.96 -1.15 21.14
CA ASP A 92 -6.21 -2.52 21.63
C ASP A 92 -6.61 -3.49 20.50
N LEU A 93 -6.73 -4.77 20.84
CA LEU A 93 -7.08 -5.82 19.89
C LEU A 93 -8.48 -5.62 19.29
N GLU A 94 -9.43 -5.07 20.04
CA GLU A 94 -10.79 -4.84 19.54
C GLU A 94 -10.77 -3.77 18.45
N GLU A 95 -10.08 -2.65 18.70
CA GLU A 95 -9.87 -1.60 17.71
C GLU A 95 -9.12 -2.12 16.48
N GLN A 96 -8.09 -2.96 16.66
CA GLN A 96 -7.36 -3.60 15.57
C GLN A 96 -8.30 -4.40 14.65
N LEU A 97 -9.10 -5.31 15.23
CA LEU A 97 -10.04 -6.15 14.49
C LEU A 97 -11.12 -5.33 13.78
N GLN A 98 -11.58 -4.23 14.39
CA GLN A 98 -12.55 -3.33 13.76
C GLN A 98 -11.96 -2.61 12.53
N ILE A 99 -10.70 -2.17 12.60
CA ILE A 99 -10.03 -1.53 11.47
C ILE A 99 -9.81 -2.54 10.35
N GLU A 100 -9.30 -3.73 10.69
CA GLU A 100 -9.02 -4.81 9.74
C GLU A 100 -10.28 -5.22 8.99
N GLY A 101 -11.36 -5.54 9.71
CA GLY A 101 -12.62 -5.95 9.10
C GLY A 101 -13.28 -4.86 8.23
N LYS A 102 -13.03 -3.57 8.52
CA LYS A 102 -13.47 -2.48 7.64
C LYS A 102 -12.62 -2.40 6.37
N LEU A 103 -11.30 -2.50 6.50
CA LEU A 103 -10.38 -2.44 5.37
C LEU A 103 -10.60 -3.61 4.42
N ASP A 104 -10.72 -4.83 4.96
CA ASP A 104 -10.95 -6.05 4.19
C ASP A 104 -12.23 -5.94 3.32
N LYS A 105 -13.36 -5.57 3.93
CA LYS A 105 -14.62 -5.34 3.19
C LYS A 105 -14.48 -4.33 2.06
N ILE A 106 -13.81 -3.22 2.33
CA ILE A 106 -13.66 -2.15 1.35
C ILE A 106 -12.73 -2.58 0.21
N ILE A 107 -11.64 -3.27 0.52
CA ILE A 107 -10.66 -3.68 -0.48
C ILE A 107 -11.23 -4.80 -1.35
N ASN A 108 -11.92 -5.77 -0.76
CA ASN A 108 -12.67 -6.79 -1.51
C ASN A 108 -13.73 -6.18 -2.44
N SER A 109 -14.36 -5.07 -2.06
CA SER A 109 -15.33 -4.39 -2.93
C SER A 109 -14.70 -3.57 -4.05
N LYS A 110 -13.42 -3.20 -3.93
CA LYS A 110 -12.80 -2.17 -4.77
C LYS A 110 -11.74 -2.71 -5.73
N PHE A 111 -11.10 -3.83 -5.41
CA PHE A 111 -10.03 -4.41 -6.20
C PHE A 111 -10.44 -5.78 -6.73
N GLU A 112 -10.60 -5.90 -8.05
CA GLU A 112 -10.66 -7.20 -8.72
C GLU A 112 -9.32 -7.91 -8.42
N ASN A 113 -9.34 -9.06 -7.74
CA ASN A 113 -8.18 -9.79 -7.15
C ASN A 113 -7.75 -9.42 -5.72
N ALA A 114 -8.64 -8.82 -4.93
CA ALA A 114 -8.39 -8.64 -3.49
C ALA A 114 -8.09 -9.96 -2.75
N SER A 115 -8.61 -11.10 -3.21
CA SER A 115 -8.33 -12.42 -2.62
C SER A 115 -6.86 -12.87 -2.68
N LEU A 116 -6.02 -12.22 -3.49
CA LEU A 116 -4.57 -12.46 -3.53
C LEU A 116 -3.80 -11.56 -2.56
N HIS A 117 -4.51 -10.80 -1.73
CA HIS A 117 -3.96 -9.76 -0.87
C HIS A 117 -4.61 -9.82 0.50
N ASN A 118 -3.83 -10.15 1.53
CA ASN A 118 -4.29 -10.08 2.91
C ASN A 118 -3.80 -8.80 3.57
N ILE A 119 -4.67 -8.21 4.39
CA ILE A 119 -4.32 -7.08 5.25
C ILE A 119 -4.30 -7.61 6.65
N ILE A 120 -3.17 -7.44 7.33
CA ILE A 120 -3.03 -7.89 8.71
C ILE A 120 -2.66 -6.69 9.55
N ILE A 121 -3.47 -6.41 10.57
CA ILE A 121 -3.16 -5.35 11.54
C ILE A 121 -2.53 -6.02 12.76
N VAL A 122 -1.34 -5.57 13.13
CA VAL A 122 -0.58 -6.13 14.25
C VAL A 122 -0.10 -5.02 15.17
N GLU A 123 -0.10 -5.27 16.48
CA GLU A 123 0.56 -4.40 17.43
C GLU A 123 2.07 -4.38 17.17
N GLY A 124 2.69 -3.20 17.16
CA GLY A 124 4.12 -3.04 16.81
C GLY A 124 4.91 -2.04 17.64
#